data_AF-A0A2V6G9Z5-F1
#
_entry.id   AF-A0A2V6G9Z5-F1
#
_cell.length_a   1.000
_cell.length_b   1.000
_cell.length_c   1.000
_cell.angle_alpha   90.00
_cell.angle_beta   90.00
_cell.angle_gamma   90.00
#
_symmetry.space_group_name_H-M   'P 1'
#
loop_
_entity.id
_entity.type
_entity.pdbx_description
1 polymer ?
#
loop_
_entity_poly.entity_id
_entity_poly.type
_entity_poly.pdbx_seq_one_letter_code
_entity_poly.pdbx_strand_id
1 'polypeptide(L)'
;MLIVMKPSATASEIDAVVEAVHSMDLRAHPLAGATRTAIGITGNTGVIDGRRFESLSGVAEVIRVTKPYKLISLDLRPEKTIVRVGDATIGGNELAIIAGPCAIESREQAFTVAEAVKQSGARFFRGGVCKPRTSPYSFQGLGEKGWMIMTEIRERFGLKVVSEALDDSSVDLVEQHCDVIQIGTRNMQNFSLLKRAGRSKLPVLLKRGMAATLEEFLLAAEYIMAEGNYNVILCERGIRTFAQHTRSTLDLGVVPAIRRISHLPVIIDPSHSGGTNYMVAPLARAGVAVGADGLMVEVHNQPESALSDGAQALTPAEYAQLIKEVQAIHELRVSPA
;
A
#
# COMPACT_ATOMS: atom_id res chain seq x y z
N MET A 1 -5.76 21.74 -16.45
CA MET A 1 -5.40 20.77 -17.51
C MET A 1 -4.84 21.57 -18.68
N LEU A 2 -4.00 20.98 -19.52
CA LEU A 2 -3.45 21.62 -20.71
C LEU A 2 -3.73 20.73 -21.92
N ILE A 3 -4.41 21.24 -22.93
CA ILE A 3 -4.62 20.53 -24.20
C ILE A 3 -3.61 21.06 -25.20
N VAL A 4 -2.83 20.16 -25.82
CA VAL A 4 -1.88 20.51 -26.87
C VAL A 4 -2.53 20.18 -28.21
N MET A 5 -2.64 21.18 -29.08
CA MET A 5 -3.18 20.99 -30.43
C MET A 5 -2.10 20.45 -31.39
N LYS A 6 -2.53 19.78 -32.46
CA LYS A 6 -1.67 19.39 -33.58
C LYS A 6 -1.09 20.65 -34.24
N PRO A 7 0.13 20.61 -34.80
CA PRO A 7 0.69 21.73 -35.56
C PRO A 7 -0.21 22.20 -36.71
N SER A 8 -0.98 21.28 -37.29
CA SER A 8 -1.90 21.53 -38.40
C SER A 8 -3.33 21.84 -37.95
N ALA A 9 -3.58 22.03 -36.65
CA ALA A 9 -4.92 22.30 -36.15
C ALA A 9 -5.44 23.62 -36.71
N THR A 10 -6.63 23.57 -37.30
CA THR A 10 -7.32 24.73 -37.87
C THR A 10 -7.93 25.59 -36.76
N ALA A 11 -8.24 26.86 -37.07
CA ALA A 11 -8.95 27.74 -36.14
C ALA A 11 -10.29 27.12 -35.68
N SER A 12 -11.04 26.51 -36.60
CA SER A 12 -12.31 25.84 -36.28
C SER A 12 -12.14 24.65 -35.31
N GLU A 13 -11.05 23.89 -35.41
CA GLU A 13 -10.76 22.80 -34.46
C GLU A 13 -10.35 23.33 -33.09
N ILE A 14 -9.61 24.45 -33.03
CA ILE A 14 -9.28 25.14 -31.77
C ILE A 14 -10.56 25.65 -31.10
N ASP A 15 -11.43 26.30 -31.86
CA ASP A 15 -12.70 26.84 -31.37
C ASP A 15 -13.61 25.72 -30.84
N ALA A 16 -13.69 24.59 -31.55
CA ALA A 16 -14.45 23.43 -31.09
C ALA A 16 -13.96 22.89 -29.73
N VAL A 17 -12.64 22.88 -29.50
CA VAL A 17 -12.08 22.49 -28.20
C VAL A 17 -12.40 23.52 -27.12
N VAL A 18 -12.33 24.82 -27.43
CA VAL A 18 -12.70 25.91 -26.52
C VAL A 18 -14.18 25.81 -26.12
N GLU A 19 -15.06 25.60 -27.09
CA GLU A 19 -16.49 25.38 -26.86
C GLU A 19 -16.76 24.15 -26.00
N ALA A 20 -16.06 23.04 -26.26
CA ALA A 20 -16.16 21.83 -25.43
C ALA A 20 -15.77 22.11 -23.98
N VAL A 21 -14.74 22.92 -23.73
CA VAL A 21 -14.35 23.33 -22.37
C VAL A 21 -15.42 24.22 -21.73
N HIS A 22 -15.95 25.21 -22.45
CA HIS A 22 -17.01 26.09 -21.94
C HIS A 22 -18.32 25.35 -21.65
N SER A 23 -18.64 24.31 -22.42
CA SER A 23 -19.82 23.46 -22.18
C SER A 23 -19.81 22.72 -20.84
N MET A 24 -18.65 22.67 -20.18
CA MET A 24 -18.44 22.07 -18.87
C MET A 24 -18.36 23.11 -17.73
N ASP A 25 -18.76 24.36 -17.97
CA ASP A 25 -18.62 25.49 -17.05
C ASP A 25 -17.16 25.76 -16.61
N LEU A 26 -16.21 25.43 -17.49
CA LEU A 26 -14.77 25.66 -17.29
C LEU A 26 -14.29 26.84 -18.15
N ARG A 27 -13.12 27.39 -17.81
CA ARG A 27 -12.51 28.48 -18.59
C ARG A 27 -11.37 27.94 -19.44
N ALA A 28 -11.46 28.16 -20.75
CA ALA A 28 -10.38 27.88 -21.70
C ALA A 28 -9.51 29.12 -21.93
N HIS A 29 -8.19 28.91 -21.96
CA HIS A 29 -7.19 29.93 -22.25
C HIS A 29 -6.32 29.45 -23.42
N PRO A 30 -6.65 29.83 -24.67
CA PRO A 30 -5.79 29.56 -25.81
C PRO A 30 -4.45 30.29 -25.69
N LEU A 31 -3.37 29.56 -25.90
CA LEU A 31 -1.98 30.01 -25.84
C LEU A 31 -1.35 29.69 -27.20
N ALA A 32 -1.38 30.67 -28.10
CA ALA A 32 -0.77 30.54 -29.42
C ALA A 32 0.76 30.50 -29.30
N GLY A 33 1.37 29.37 -29.65
CA GLY A 33 2.82 29.22 -29.75
C GLY A 33 3.31 29.32 -31.19
N ALA A 34 4.63 29.39 -31.37
CA ALA A 34 5.26 29.50 -32.70
C ALA A 34 5.02 28.27 -33.59
N THR A 35 4.77 27.09 -33.00
CA THR A 35 4.60 25.82 -33.73
C THR A 35 3.28 25.11 -33.45
N ARG A 36 2.66 25.36 -32.29
CA ARG A 36 1.42 24.72 -31.84
C ARG A 36 0.65 25.67 -30.93
N THR A 37 -0.67 25.53 -30.92
CA THR A 37 -1.52 26.16 -29.90
C THR A 37 -1.69 25.20 -28.73
N ALA A 38 -1.58 25.70 -27.50
CA ALA A 38 -2.00 24.98 -26.31
C ALA A 38 -3.25 25.66 -25.72
N ILE A 39 -4.10 24.92 -25.03
CA ILE A 39 -5.30 25.45 -24.38
C ILE A 39 -5.23 25.09 -22.90
N GLY A 40 -5.01 26.10 -22.06
CA GLY A 40 -5.04 25.96 -20.62
C GLY A 40 -6.48 25.92 -20.11
N ILE A 41 -6.84 24.90 -19.32
CA ILE A 41 -8.15 24.79 -18.69
C ILE A 41 -8.03 25.12 -17.20
N THR A 42 -8.87 26.05 -16.75
CA THR A 42 -8.96 26.53 -15.36
C THR A 42 -10.41 26.60 -14.89
N GLY A 43 -10.64 26.82 -13.59
CA GLY A 43 -11.98 26.87 -13.00
C GLY A 43 -12.52 25.51 -12.56
N ASN A 44 -11.74 24.44 -12.74
CA ASN A 44 -12.12 23.11 -12.29
C ASN A 44 -11.96 22.98 -10.77
N THR A 45 -13.02 22.54 -10.10
CA THR A 45 -13.01 22.20 -8.67
C THR A 45 -12.54 20.76 -8.42
N GLY A 46 -12.36 19.95 -9.48
CA GLY A 46 -11.99 18.54 -9.40
C GLY A 46 -11.22 18.05 -10.63
N VAL A 47 -11.11 16.73 -10.73
CA VAL A 47 -10.46 16.06 -11.87
C VAL A 47 -11.32 16.22 -13.11
N ILE A 48 -10.70 16.64 -14.21
CA ILE A 48 -11.32 16.65 -15.53
C ILE A 48 -10.92 15.36 -16.25
N ASP A 49 -11.88 14.64 -16.85
CA ASP A 49 -11.59 13.46 -17.69
C ASP A 49 -11.04 13.91 -19.05
N GLY A 50 -9.74 13.69 -19.27
CA GLY A 50 -9.03 14.13 -20.48
C GLY A 50 -9.51 13.43 -21.76
N ARG A 51 -10.07 12.22 -21.65
CA ARG A 51 -10.55 11.41 -22.79
C ARG A 51 -11.64 12.12 -23.61
N ARG A 52 -12.37 13.05 -22.98
CA ARG A 52 -13.36 13.88 -23.66
C ARG A 52 -12.76 14.83 -24.70
N PHE A 53 -11.50 15.21 -24.52
CA PHE A 53 -10.79 16.11 -25.43
C PHE A 53 -9.86 15.33 -26.36
N GLU A 54 -9.34 14.17 -25.94
CA GLU A 54 -8.49 13.32 -26.79
C GLU A 54 -9.18 12.88 -28.08
N SER A 55 -10.52 12.78 -28.09
CA SER A 55 -11.30 12.42 -29.27
C SER A 55 -11.61 13.59 -30.21
N LEU A 56 -11.33 14.83 -29.82
CA LEU A 56 -11.63 16.00 -30.64
C LEU A 56 -10.58 16.16 -31.75
N SER A 57 -11.07 16.51 -32.95
CA SER A 57 -10.22 16.82 -34.10
C SER A 57 -9.26 17.98 -33.76
N GLY A 58 -8.04 17.91 -34.29
CA GLY A 58 -6.99 18.89 -33.97
C GLY A 58 -6.29 18.69 -32.62
N VAL A 59 -6.77 17.85 -31.70
CA VAL A 59 -6.06 17.57 -30.44
C VAL A 59 -4.91 16.59 -30.67
N ALA A 60 -3.71 16.93 -30.16
CA ALA A 60 -2.53 16.06 -30.22
C ALA A 60 -2.32 15.32 -28.90
N GLU A 61 -2.47 16.01 -27.77
CA GLU A 61 -2.21 15.45 -26.45
C GLU A 61 -3.01 16.21 -25.39
N VAL A 62 -3.43 15.51 -24.33
CA VAL A 62 -4.06 16.13 -23.16
C VAL A 62 -3.17 15.91 -21.95
N ILE A 63 -2.58 16.98 -21.45
CA ILE A 63 -1.67 16.97 -20.31
C ILE A 63 -2.44 17.36 -19.06
N ARG A 64 -2.45 16.44 -18.11
CA ARG A 64 -3.05 16.68 -16.80
C ARG A 64 -2.12 17.53 -15.93
N VAL A 65 -2.64 18.64 -15.42
CA VAL A 65 -1.86 19.57 -14.56
C VAL A 65 -2.12 19.32 -13.07
N THR A 66 -3.36 18.99 -12.69
CA THR A 66 -3.75 18.72 -11.30
C THR A 66 -3.59 17.24 -10.97
N LYS A 67 -2.99 16.90 -9.83
CA LYS A 67 -2.88 15.51 -9.35
C LYS A 67 -4.28 14.84 -9.24
N PRO A 68 -4.39 13.51 -9.44
CA PRO A 68 -5.65 12.78 -9.32
C PRO A 68 -6.22 12.60 -7.93
N TYR A 69 -5.41 12.87 -6.93
CA TYR A 69 -5.73 12.64 -5.53
C TYR A 69 -5.54 13.95 -4.76
N LYS A 70 -6.36 14.13 -3.72
CA LYS A 70 -6.38 15.33 -2.87
C LYS A 70 -6.14 14.98 -1.41
N LEU A 71 -6.86 13.97 -0.89
CA LEU A 71 -6.89 13.63 0.53
C LEU A 71 -5.54 13.10 1.01
N ILE A 72 -4.86 12.30 0.18
CA ILE A 72 -3.52 11.81 0.50
C ILE A 72 -2.42 12.86 0.32
N SER A 73 -2.69 13.99 -0.36
CA SER A 73 -1.64 14.92 -0.79
C SER A 73 -1.07 15.72 0.38
N LEU A 74 0.25 15.95 0.34
CA LEU A 74 0.91 16.92 1.23
C LEU A 74 0.37 18.35 1.06
N ASP A 75 -0.19 18.66 -0.11
CA ASP A 75 -0.79 19.97 -0.39
C ASP A 75 -2.00 20.24 0.53
N LEU A 76 -2.73 19.19 0.92
CA LEU A 76 -3.88 19.28 1.83
C LEU A 76 -3.46 19.10 3.29
N ARG A 77 -2.51 18.20 3.54
CA ARG A 77 -1.98 17.90 4.88
C ARG A 77 -0.46 17.78 4.82
N PRO A 78 0.27 18.85 5.19
CA PRO A 78 1.73 18.85 5.15
C PRO A 78 2.36 17.89 6.17
N GLU A 79 1.70 17.64 7.30
CA GLU A 79 2.22 16.79 8.35
C GLU A 79 1.99 15.31 8.05
N LYS A 80 3.03 14.51 8.26
CA LYS A 80 2.96 13.06 8.16
C LYS A 80 1.84 12.49 9.04
N THR A 81 1.03 11.61 8.48
CA THR A 81 0.02 10.85 9.22
C THR A 81 0.70 9.80 10.08
N ILE A 82 0.36 9.80 11.37
CA ILE A 82 0.74 8.76 12.32
C ILE A 82 -0.51 7.92 12.59
N VAL A 83 -0.51 6.69 12.11
CA VAL A 83 -1.61 5.75 12.32
C VAL A 83 -1.44 5.10 13.68
N ARG A 84 -2.43 5.28 14.57
CA ARG A 84 -2.43 4.75 15.94
C ARG A 84 -3.30 3.50 16.02
N VAL A 85 -2.76 2.44 16.62
CA VAL A 85 -3.46 1.18 16.87
C VAL A 85 -3.29 0.85 18.35
N GLY A 86 -4.24 1.31 19.18
CA GLY A 86 -4.07 1.31 20.63
C GLY A 86 -2.85 2.14 21.06
N ASP A 87 -1.90 1.48 21.74
CA ASP A 87 -0.63 2.04 22.21
C ASP A 87 0.51 1.96 21.18
N ALA A 88 0.29 1.32 20.03
CA ALA A 88 1.27 1.19 18.95
C ALA A 88 1.04 2.23 17.84
N THR A 89 2.10 2.60 17.11
CA THR A 89 2.00 3.58 16.01
C THR A 89 2.76 3.14 14.76
N ILE A 90 2.30 3.60 13.60
CA ILE A 90 2.95 3.43 12.30
C ILE A 90 3.07 4.80 11.65
N GLY A 91 4.28 5.17 11.21
CA GLY A 91 4.60 6.51 10.73
C GLY A 91 5.15 7.46 11.79
N GLY A 92 5.22 7.04 13.05
CA GLY A 92 5.84 7.80 14.14
C GLY A 92 7.38 7.75 14.13
N ASN A 93 7.97 7.93 15.31
CA ASN A 93 9.43 7.90 15.51
C ASN A 93 10.00 6.47 15.58
N GLU A 94 9.16 5.50 15.95
CA GLU A 94 9.54 4.10 16.05
C GLU A 94 9.42 3.40 14.69
N LEU A 95 10.31 2.43 14.44
CA LEU A 95 10.19 1.53 13.30
C LEU A 95 9.09 0.50 13.57
N ALA A 96 8.00 0.56 12.82
CA ALA A 96 6.90 -0.39 12.99
C ALA A 96 7.27 -1.78 12.45
N ILE A 97 7.38 -2.76 13.34
CA ILE A 97 7.62 -4.16 12.95
C ILE A 97 6.32 -4.94 13.04
N ILE A 98 5.87 -5.45 11.91
CA ILE A 98 4.72 -6.35 11.76
C ILE A 98 5.26 -7.73 11.39
N ALA A 99 5.18 -8.69 12.30
CA ALA A 99 5.78 -10.02 12.06
C ALA A 99 4.85 -11.15 12.47
N GLY A 100 4.99 -12.29 11.80
CA GLY A 100 4.17 -13.46 12.06
C GLY A 100 4.06 -14.38 10.83
N PRO A 101 3.36 -15.51 10.95
CA PRO A 101 3.35 -16.53 9.92
C PRO A 101 2.47 -16.16 8.73
N CYS A 102 2.79 -16.76 7.57
CA CYS A 102 2.01 -16.54 6.34
C CYS A 102 0.54 -16.92 6.49
N ALA A 103 0.28 -18.04 7.16
CA ALA A 103 -1.03 -18.48 7.55
C ALA A 103 -1.00 -18.88 9.03
N ILE A 104 -2.14 -18.80 9.71
CA ILE A 104 -2.29 -19.43 11.02
C ILE A 104 -2.54 -20.91 10.75
N GLU A 105 -1.61 -21.77 11.17
CA GLU A 105 -1.64 -23.22 10.86
C GLU A 105 -2.06 -24.04 12.07
N SER A 106 -1.59 -23.64 13.25
CA SER A 106 -2.00 -24.21 14.54
C SER A 106 -1.80 -23.19 15.66
N ARG A 107 -2.41 -23.46 16.82
CA ARG A 107 -2.23 -22.61 18.01
C ARG A 107 -0.79 -22.61 18.50
N GLU A 108 -0.16 -23.79 18.54
CA GLU A 108 1.23 -23.96 18.96
C GLU A 108 2.19 -23.18 18.06
N GLN A 109 2.02 -23.32 16.75
CA GLN A 109 2.79 -22.62 15.72
C GLN A 109 2.66 -21.10 15.88
N ALA A 110 1.43 -20.59 15.95
CA ALA A 110 1.18 -19.17 16.06
C ALA A 110 1.69 -18.57 17.38
N PHE A 111 1.54 -19.29 18.51
CA PHE A 111 2.00 -18.83 19.82
C PHE A 111 3.52 -18.79 19.92
N THR A 112 4.21 -19.81 19.39
CA THR A 112 5.68 -19.83 19.35
C THR A 112 6.22 -18.61 18.59
N VAL A 113 5.59 -18.28 17.45
CA VAL A 113 5.98 -17.09 16.68
C VAL A 113 5.59 -15.80 17.41
N ALA A 114 4.40 -15.72 18.02
CA ALA A 114 3.95 -14.55 18.77
C ALA A 114 4.87 -14.23 19.95
N GLU A 115 5.38 -15.24 20.63
CA GLU A 115 6.38 -15.08 21.70
C GLU A 115 7.68 -14.47 21.17
N ALA A 116 8.22 -15.00 20.08
CA ALA A 116 9.42 -14.44 19.45
C ALA A 116 9.23 -12.99 18.97
N VAL A 117 8.05 -12.68 18.40
CA VAL A 117 7.68 -11.31 17.99
C VAL A 117 7.58 -10.39 19.20
N LYS A 118 6.98 -10.84 20.30
CA LYS A 118 6.89 -10.04 21.53
C LYS A 118 8.27 -9.76 22.13
N GLN A 119 9.13 -10.78 22.19
CA GLN A 119 10.48 -10.68 22.75
C GLN A 119 11.40 -9.75 21.94
N SER A 120 11.16 -9.59 20.64
CA SER A 120 11.90 -8.64 19.80
C SER A 120 11.54 -7.17 20.08
N GLY A 121 10.50 -6.92 20.89
CA GLY A 121 9.96 -5.59 21.16
C GLY A 121 8.92 -5.11 20.14
N ALA A 122 8.68 -5.89 19.08
CA ALA A 122 7.65 -5.58 18.09
C ALA A 122 6.26 -5.49 18.73
N ARG A 123 5.42 -4.62 18.17
CA ARG A 123 4.08 -4.32 18.68
C ARG A 123 2.97 -4.94 17.85
N PHE A 124 3.29 -5.41 16.64
CA PHE A 124 2.30 -5.93 15.70
C PHE A 124 2.57 -7.39 15.35
N PHE A 125 1.50 -8.18 15.36
CA PHE A 125 1.50 -9.56 14.91
C PHE A 125 0.67 -9.69 13.64
N ARG A 126 1.14 -10.44 12.65
CA ARG A 126 0.34 -10.70 11.44
C ARG A 126 0.07 -12.18 11.27
N GLY A 127 -1.10 -12.51 10.74
CA GLY A 127 -1.50 -13.91 10.51
C GLY A 127 -2.60 -14.02 9.47
N GLY A 128 -2.39 -14.84 8.44
CA GLY A 128 -3.42 -15.07 7.43
C GLY A 128 -4.42 -16.12 7.91
N VAL A 129 -5.64 -15.69 8.27
CA VAL A 129 -6.70 -16.62 8.68
C VAL A 129 -7.46 -17.17 7.47
N CYS A 130 -7.66 -16.34 6.45
CA CYS A 130 -8.23 -16.73 5.16
C CYS A 130 -7.15 -16.61 4.07
N LYS A 131 -6.99 -17.64 3.22
CA LYS A 131 -5.96 -17.65 2.17
C LYS A 131 -6.60 -17.71 0.78
N PRO A 132 -6.44 -16.68 -0.07
CA PRO A 132 -6.89 -16.72 -1.45
C PRO A 132 -5.90 -17.56 -2.25
N ARG A 133 -6.21 -18.85 -2.45
CA ARG A 133 -5.31 -19.78 -3.15
C ARG A 133 -5.78 -20.02 -4.58
N THR A 134 -4.82 -20.10 -5.50
CA THR A 134 -5.06 -20.41 -6.91
C THR A 134 -5.67 -21.80 -7.10
N SER A 135 -5.39 -22.75 -6.20
CA SER A 135 -5.96 -24.10 -6.21
C SER A 135 -6.91 -24.30 -5.03
N PRO A 136 -8.12 -24.88 -5.25
CA PRO A 136 -9.08 -25.16 -4.18
C PRO A 136 -8.59 -26.25 -3.21
N TYR A 137 -7.63 -27.08 -3.60
CA TYR A 137 -7.07 -28.15 -2.77
C TYR A 137 -5.93 -27.70 -1.86
N SER A 138 -5.48 -26.45 -2.01
CA SER A 138 -4.49 -25.87 -1.11
C SER A 138 -5.11 -25.56 0.25
N PHE A 139 -4.28 -25.43 1.29
CA PHE A 139 -4.72 -24.95 2.59
C PHE A 139 -5.39 -23.57 2.47
N GLN A 140 -6.68 -23.51 2.83
CA GLN A 140 -7.52 -22.32 2.73
C GLN A 140 -7.46 -21.42 3.98
N GLY A 141 -6.82 -21.90 5.05
CA GLY A 141 -6.83 -21.27 6.37
C GLY A 141 -7.69 -22.03 7.38
N LEU A 142 -7.56 -21.68 8.68
CA LEU A 142 -8.29 -22.34 9.77
C LEU A 142 -9.71 -21.81 10.00
N GLY A 143 -10.14 -20.76 9.27
CA GLY A 143 -11.44 -20.13 9.46
C GLY A 143 -11.63 -19.64 10.90
N GLU A 144 -12.78 -19.93 11.50
CA GLU A 144 -13.16 -19.52 12.86
C GLU A 144 -12.09 -19.83 13.92
N LYS A 145 -11.49 -21.02 13.89
CA LYS A 145 -10.41 -21.39 14.81
C LYS A 145 -9.20 -20.46 14.69
N GLY A 146 -8.88 -20.04 13.46
CA GLY A 146 -7.79 -19.09 13.22
C GLY A 146 -8.11 -17.71 13.81
N TRP A 147 -9.35 -17.24 13.71
CA TRP A 147 -9.79 -15.98 14.30
C TRP A 147 -9.74 -15.99 15.84
N MET A 148 -10.13 -17.12 16.45
CA MET A 148 -9.97 -17.31 17.89
C MET A 148 -8.50 -17.27 18.32
N ILE A 149 -7.60 -17.93 17.57
CA ILE A 149 -6.15 -17.89 17.84
C ILE A 149 -5.62 -16.45 17.75
N MET A 150 -6.03 -15.67 16.73
CA MET A 150 -5.64 -14.27 16.60
C MET A 150 -6.11 -13.43 17.79
N THR A 151 -7.33 -13.66 18.25
CA THR A 151 -7.88 -13.00 19.44
C THR A 151 -7.08 -13.35 20.70
N GLU A 152 -6.76 -14.63 20.91
CA GLU A 152 -5.93 -15.06 22.05
C GLU A 152 -4.52 -14.45 22.00
N ILE A 153 -3.93 -14.31 20.81
CA ILE A 153 -2.61 -13.68 20.65
C ILE A 153 -2.64 -12.22 21.09
N ARG A 154 -3.68 -11.49 20.66
CA ARG A 154 -3.91 -10.10 21.07
C ARG A 154 -4.01 -9.98 22.59
N GLU A 155 -4.79 -10.84 23.23
CA GLU A 155 -5.03 -10.80 24.68
C GLU A 155 -3.82 -11.23 25.51
N ARG A 156 -3.15 -12.33 25.13
CA ARG A 156 -2.06 -12.91 25.93
C ARG A 156 -0.72 -12.19 25.75
N PHE A 157 -0.40 -11.76 24.53
CA PHE A 157 0.89 -11.12 24.24
C PHE A 157 0.78 -9.58 24.16
N GLY A 158 -0.44 -9.03 24.12
CA GLY A 158 -0.68 -7.60 23.96
C GLY A 158 -0.25 -7.07 22.58
N LEU A 159 -0.12 -7.94 21.57
CA LEU A 159 0.27 -7.57 20.21
C LEU A 159 -0.95 -7.09 19.43
N LYS A 160 -0.78 -6.06 18.60
CA LYS A 160 -1.81 -5.61 17.67
C LYS A 160 -1.84 -6.50 16.46
N VAL A 161 -2.99 -7.12 16.20
CA VAL A 161 -3.12 -8.18 15.21
C VAL A 161 -3.60 -7.65 13.86
N VAL A 162 -2.90 -8.07 12.79
CA VAL A 162 -3.16 -7.70 11.40
C VAL A 162 -3.54 -8.95 10.62
N SER A 163 -4.67 -8.91 9.93
CA SER A 163 -5.15 -10.00 9.07
C SER A 163 -5.74 -9.47 7.76
N GLU A 164 -5.72 -10.30 6.73
CA GLU A 164 -6.17 -9.93 5.38
C GLU A 164 -7.68 -10.13 5.24
N ALA A 165 -8.36 -9.11 4.69
CA ALA A 165 -9.73 -9.21 4.20
C ALA A 165 -9.72 -9.53 2.69
N LEU A 166 -10.48 -10.55 2.30
CA LEU A 166 -10.61 -11.03 0.93
C LEU A 166 -11.87 -10.47 0.24
N ASP A 167 -12.90 -10.20 1.02
CA ASP A 167 -14.22 -9.72 0.63
C ASP A 167 -14.89 -8.94 1.78
N ASP A 168 -16.10 -8.43 1.52
CA ASP A 168 -16.83 -7.60 2.46
C ASP A 168 -17.12 -8.32 3.80
N SER A 169 -17.47 -9.60 3.76
CA SER A 169 -17.77 -10.39 4.98
C SER A 169 -16.54 -10.62 5.83
N SER A 170 -15.38 -10.78 5.19
CA SER A 170 -14.11 -10.91 5.90
C SER A 170 -13.66 -9.60 6.55
N VAL A 171 -14.12 -8.43 6.07
CA VAL A 171 -13.90 -7.16 6.78
C VAL A 171 -14.60 -7.19 8.13
N ASP A 172 -15.84 -7.69 8.20
CA ASP A 172 -16.59 -7.82 9.47
C ASP A 172 -15.85 -8.72 10.47
N LEU A 173 -15.30 -9.85 10.00
CA LEU A 173 -14.53 -10.77 10.84
C LEU A 173 -13.23 -10.14 11.34
N VAL A 174 -12.54 -9.37 10.49
CA VAL A 174 -11.35 -8.62 10.90
C VAL A 174 -11.72 -7.55 11.93
N GLU A 175 -12.84 -6.85 11.78
CA GLU A 175 -13.33 -5.88 12.76
C GLU A 175 -13.60 -6.49 14.14
N GLN A 176 -14.03 -7.75 14.19
CA GLN A 176 -14.30 -8.47 15.43
C GLN A 176 -13.02 -8.97 16.12
N HIS A 177 -12.07 -9.49 15.33
CA HIS A 177 -10.95 -10.27 15.86
C HIS A 177 -9.58 -9.60 15.75
N CYS A 178 -9.46 -8.54 14.97
CA CYS A 178 -8.19 -7.91 14.63
C CYS A 178 -8.20 -6.41 14.89
N ASP A 179 -7.03 -5.78 14.73
CA ASP A 179 -6.83 -4.35 14.99
C ASP A 179 -6.50 -3.55 13.73
N VAL A 180 -6.07 -4.23 12.66
CA VAL A 180 -5.74 -3.63 11.35
C VAL A 180 -6.27 -4.53 10.22
N ILE A 181 -6.96 -3.93 9.25
CA ILE A 181 -7.41 -4.59 8.03
C ILE A 181 -6.29 -4.54 6.99
N GLN A 182 -5.78 -5.69 6.57
CA GLN A 182 -4.91 -5.77 5.40
C GLN A 182 -5.75 -5.96 4.12
N ILE A 183 -5.53 -5.11 3.13
CA ILE A 183 -5.96 -5.36 1.74
C ILE A 183 -4.75 -5.87 0.96
N GLY A 184 -4.83 -7.13 0.53
CA GLY A 184 -3.76 -7.79 -0.20
C GLY A 184 -3.57 -7.24 -1.61
N THR A 185 -2.38 -7.48 -2.17
CA THR A 185 -1.96 -7.03 -3.51
C THR A 185 -2.94 -7.36 -4.64
N ARG A 186 -3.63 -8.51 -4.56
CA ARG A 186 -4.61 -8.93 -5.57
C ARG A 186 -5.90 -8.11 -5.51
N ASN A 187 -6.20 -7.51 -4.36
CA ASN A 187 -7.38 -6.72 -4.09
C ASN A 187 -7.11 -5.21 -4.08
N MET A 188 -5.90 -4.75 -4.43
CA MET A 188 -5.58 -3.30 -4.42
C MET A 188 -6.54 -2.47 -5.29
N GLN A 189 -7.10 -3.04 -6.37
CA GLN A 189 -8.10 -2.39 -7.23
C GLN A 189 -9.50 -3.01 -7.11
N ASN A 190 -9.75 -3.78 -6.05
CA ASN A 190 -11.11 -4.22 -5.73
C ASN A 190 -11.84 -3.06 -5.04
N PHE A 191 -12.34 -2.11 -5.84
CA PHE A 191 -12.87 -0.84 -5.32
C PHE A 191 -14.08 -1.03 -4.39
N SER A 192 -14.89 -2.07 -4.57
CA SER A 192 -15.98 -2.39 -3.66
C SER A 192 -15.43 -2.74 -2.26
N LEU A 193 -14.42 -3.61 -2.21
CA LEU A 193 -13.75 -3.97 -0.96
C LEU A 193 -13.01 -2.79 -0.33
N LEU A 194 -12.34 -1.95 -1.13
CA LEU A 194 -11.69 -0.73 -0.62
C LEU A 194 -12.70 0.20 0.04
N LYS A 195 -13.88 0.38 -0.58
CA LYS A 195 -14.93 1.21 -0.01
C LYS A 195 -15.49 0.62 1.28
N ARG A 196 -15.70 -0.70 1.32
CA ARG A 196 -16.13 -1.39 2.56
C ARG A 196 -15.10 -1.22 3.67
N ALA A 197 -13.81 -1.40 3.39
CA ALA A 197 -12.74 -1.17 4.35
C ALA A 197 -12.64 0.32 4.77
N GLY A 198 -12.91 1.25 3.86
CA GLY A 198 -12.96 2.69 4.12
C GLY A 198 -14.10 3.14 5.04
N ARG A 199 -15.15 2.32 5.19
CA ARG A 199 -16.22 2.54 6.18
C ARG A 199 -15.91 1.95 7.55
N SER A 200 -14.84 1.15 7.65
CA SER A 200 -14.36 0.62 8.92
C SER A 200 -13.75 1.72 9.80
N LYS A 201 -13.80 1.50 11.12
CA LYS A 201 -13.03 2.29 12.10
C LYS A 201 -11.60 1.78 12.29
N LEU A 202 -11.29 0.56 11.85
CA LEU A 202 -9.95 0.02 11.94
C LEU A 202 -9.04 0.65 10.87
N PRO A 203 -7.74 0.84 11.17
CA PRO A 203 -6.79 1.21 10.14
C PRO A 203 -6.68 0.19 9.02
N VAL A 204 -6.35 0.67 7.82
CA VAL A 204 -6.22 -0.16 6.61
C VAL A 204 -4.78 -0.18 6.12
N LEU A 205 -4.17 -1.36 6.09
CA LEU A 205 -2.89 -1.62 5.45
C LEU A 205 -3.14 -2.04 4.00
N LEU A 206 -2.84 -1.14 3.05
CA LEU A 206 -3.03 -1.35 1.63
C LEU A 206 -1.72 -1.81 0.98
N LYS A 207 -1.67 -3.05 0.51
CA LYS A 207 -0.54 -3.53 -0.29
C LYS A 207 -0.63 -3.04 -1.73
N ARG A 208 0.50 -2.57 -2.27
CA ARG A 208 0.61 -2.23 -3.69
C ARG A 208 0.29 -3.45 -4.56
N GLY A 209 -0.43 -3.19 -5.65
CA GLY A 209 -0.77 -4.11 -6.71
C GLY A 209 0.47 -4.45 -7.54
N MET A 210 0.59 -5.70 -7.97
CA MET A 210 1.80 -6.19 -8.64
C MET A 210 2.10 -5.52 -10.00
N ALA A 211 1.12 -4.87 -10.62
CA ALA A 211 1.29 -4.10 -11.86
C ALA A 211 0.93 -2.62 -11.69
N ALA A 212 0.70 -2.17 -10.45
CA ALA A 212 0.23 -0.83 -10.18
C ALA A 212 1.35 0.20 -10.29
N THR A 213 1.10 1.27 -11.02
CA THR A 213 1.89 2.50 -10.94
C THR A 213 1.76 3.14 -9.55
N LEU A 214 2.66 4.09 -9.25
CA LEU A 214 2.56 4.88 -8.01
C LEU A 214 1.23 5.66 -7.96
N GLU A 215 0.80 6.23 -9.09
CA GLU A 215 -0.46 6.98 -9.17
C GLU A 215 -1.67 6.09 -8.83
N GLU A 216 -1.76 4.89 -9.42
CA GLU A 216 -2.85 3.95 -9.15
C GLU A 216 -2.85 3.46 -7.70
N PHE A 217 -1.67 3.25 -7.12
CA PHE A 217 -1.53 2.85 -5.72
C PHE A 217 -2.05 3.93 -4.77
N LEU A 218 -1.68 5.18 -5.04
CA LEU A 218 -2.13 6.35 -4.29
C LEU A 218 -3.64 6.61 -4.47
N LEU A 219 -4.18 6.41 -5.67
CA LEU A 219 -5.61 6.48 -5.93
C LEU A 219 -6.39 5.38 -5.19
N ALA A 220 -5.86 4.16 -5.06
CA ALA A 220 -6.50 3.12 -4.27
C ALA A 220 -6.59 3.50 -2.78
N ALA A 221 -5.57 4.18 -2.22
CA ALA A 221 -5.65 4.75 -0.88
C ALA A 221 -6.70 5.87 -0.79
N GLU A 222 -6.79 6.73 -1.81
CA GLU A 222 -7.81 7.78 -1.89
C GLU A 222 -9.24 7.20 -1.85
N TYR A 223 -9.50 6.04 -2.47
CA TYR A 223 -10.79 5.36 -2.40
C TYR A 223 -11.20 4.97 -0.97
N ILE A 224 -10.25 4.54 -0.14
CA ILE A 224 -10.48 4.21 1.27
C ILE A 224 -10.80 5.50 2.05
N MET A 225 -9.99 6.55 1.84
CA MET A 225 -10.13 7.82 2.56
C MET A 225 -11.41 8.58 2.17
N ALA A 226 -11.85 8.47 0.92
CA ALA A 226 -13.08 9.08 0.44
C ALA A 226 -14.35 8.55 1.15
N GLU A 227 -14.30 7.33 1.71
CA GLU A 227 -15.39 6.78 2.53
C GLU A 227 -15.29 7.18 4.01
N GLY A 228 -14.26 7.94 4.39
CA GLY A 228 -14.12 8.55 5.72
C GLY A 228 -12.99 7.98 6.59
N ASN A 229 -12.29 6.93 6.17
CA ASN A 229 -11.19 6.35 6.93
C ASN A 229 -9.81 6.89 6.49
N TYR A 230 -9.27 7.81 7.28
CA TYR A 230 -7.98 8.46 7.05
C TYR A 230 -6.79 7.67 7.62
N ASN A 231 -7.02 6.54 8.28
CA ASN A 231 -5.97 5.71 8.89
C ASN A 231 -5.46 4.66 7.90
N VAL A 232 -4.80 5.12 6.83
CA VAL A 232 -4.28 4.24 5.77
C VAL A 232 -2.76 4.10 5.89
N ILE A 233 -2.28 2.86 5.77
CA ILE A 233 -0.86 2.50 5.74
C ILE A 233 -0.55 1.92 4.36
N LEU A 234 0.44 2.47 3.67
CA LEU A 234 0.87 1.97 2.37
C LEU A 234 1.92 0.87 2.57
N CYS A 235 1.81 -0.23 1.84
CA CYS A 235 2.80 -1.32 1.88
C CYS A 235 3.34 -1.62 0.47
N GLU A 236 4.61 -1.28 0.24
CA GLU A 236 5.35 -1.70 -0.95
C GLU A 236 5.77 -3.17 -0.79
N ARG A 237 5.58 -3.97 -1.84
CA ARG A 237 5.75 -5.44 -1.78
C ARG A 237 6.31 -6.05 -3.08
N GLY A 238 6.84 -5.20 -3.95
CA GLY A 238 7.36 -5.51 -5.26
C GLY A 238 6.32 -5.47 -6.38
N ILE A 239 6.82 -5.11 -7.54
CA ILE A 239 6.11 -5.08 -8.82
C ILE A 239 6.60 -6.20 -9.74
N ARG A 240 5.75 -6.56 -10.72
CA ARG A 240 6.10 -7.49 -11.78
C ARG A 240 6.99 -6.80 -12.79
N THR A 241 8.10 -7.43 -13.12
CA THR A 241 9.02 -7.02 -14.18
C THR A 241 9.37 -8.25 -15.02
N PHE A 242 10.38 -8.13 -15.88
CA PHE A 242 10.97 -9.25 -16.61
C PHE A 242 11.95 -10.08 -15.76
N ALA A 243 12.31 -9.62 -14.55
CA ALA A 243 13.28 -10.30 -13.69
C ALA A 243 12.74 -11.65 -13.18
N GLN A 244 13.59 -12.68 -13.18
CA GLN A 244 13.22 -14.04 -12.78
C GLN A 244 13.88 -14.52 -11.48
N HIS A 245 14.87 -13.79 -10.95
CA HIS A 245 15.58 -14.15 -9.72
C HIS A 245 14.81 -13.78 -8.44
N THR A 246 13.71 -13.02 -8.57
CA THR A 246 12.83 -12.60 -7.47
C THR A 246 11.38 -12.95 -7.81
N ARG A 247 10.54 -13.15 -6.79
CA ARG A 247 9.09 -13.27 -6.99
C ARG A 247 8.48 -11.97 -7.54
N SER A 248 8.98 -10.84 -7.07
CA SER A 248 8.64 -9.50 -7.57
C SER A 248 9.84 -8.57 -7.35
N THR A 249 10.04 -7.60 -8.25
CA THR A 249 11.11 -6.62 -8.06
C THR A 249 10.66 -5.59 -7.03
N LEU A 250 11.33 -5.56 -5.88
CA LEU A 250 11.04 -4.57 -4.83
C LEU A 250 11.40 -3.16 -5.32
N ASP A 251 10.39 -2.28 -5.41
CA ASP A 251 10.58 -0.89 -5.83
C ASP A 251 10.90 -0.01 -4.62
N LEU A 252 12.16 0.01 -4.18
CA LEU A 252 12.60 0.85 -3.07
C LEU A 252 12.44 2.35 -3.35
N GLY A 253 12.45 2.75 -4.64
CA GLY A 253 12.29 4.14 -5.06
C GLY A 253 10.90 4.70 -4.75
N VAL A 254 9.90 3.83 -4.57
CA VAL A 254 8.53 4.25 -4.22
C VAL A 254 8.46 4.94 -2.86
N VAL A 255 9.30 4.55 -1.90
CA VAL A 255 9.30 5.10 -0.54
C VAL A 255 9.61 6.61 -0.53
N PRO A 256 10.76 7.07 -1.07
CA PRO A 256 11.03 8.50 -1.15
C PRO A 256 10.08 9.23 -2.11
N ALA A 257 9.56 8.56 -3.14
CA ALA A 257 8.58 9.17 -4.05
C ALA A 257 7.25 9.45 -3.31
N ILE A 258 6.72 8.49 -2.55
CA ILE A 258 5.52 8.67 -1.72
C ILE A 258 5.73 9.81 -0.74
N ARG A 259 6.87 9.88 -0.05
CA ARG A 259 7.17 10.93 0.93
C ARG A 259 7.20 12.36 0.36
N ARG A 260 7.41 12.51 -0.95
CA ARG A 260 7.35 13.83 -1.62
C ARG A 260 5.93 14.23 -2.03
N ILE A 261 4.99 13.29 -2.00
CA ILE A 261 3.67 13.45 -2.59
C ILE A 261 2.57 13.33 -1.52
N SER A 262 2.74 12.41 -0.58
CA SER A 262 1.74 11.95 0.37
C SER A 262 2.24 12.01 1.80
N HIS A 263 1.30 12.27 2.72
CA HIS A 263 1.54 12.24 4.17
C HIS A 263 1.38 10.84 4.77
N LEU A 264 0.86 9.86 4.01
CA LEU A 264 0.60 8.52 4.54
C LEU A 264 1.91 7.77 4.86
N PRO A 265 1.92 6.96 5.94
CA PRO A 265 3.07 6.12 6.25
C PRO A 265 3.24 5.02 5.20
N VAL A 266 4.50 4.67 4.90
CA VAL A 266 4.86 3.61 3.95
C VAL A 266 5.78 2.58 4.60
N ILE A 267 5.37 1.31 4.54
CA ILE A 267 6.12 0.16 5.01
C ILE A 267 6.53 -0.73 3.83
N ILE A 268 7.46 -1.65 4.09
CA ILE A 268 7.94 -2.62 3.09
C ILE A 268 7.67 -4.06 3.53
N ASP A 269 7.26 -4.90 2.58
CA ASP A 269 7.14 -6.36 2.71
C ASP A 269 8.28 -7.04 1.95
N PRO A 270 9.44 -7.28 2.58
CA PRO A 270 10.59 -7.90 1.95
C PRO A 270 10.39 -9.41 1.69
N SER A 271 9.53 -10.06 2.48
CA SER A 271 9.24 -11.49 2.36
C SER A 271 8.56 -11.82 1.04
N HIS A 272 7.46 -11.13 0.73
CA HIS A 272 6.71 -11.42 -0.49
C HIS A 272 7.34 -10.81 -1.75
N SER A 273 8.14 -9.75 -1.62
CA SER A 273 8.86 -9.18 -2.77
C SER A 273 9.97 -10.11 -3.23
N GLY A 274 10.89 -10.47 -2.32
CA GLY A 274 12.01 -11.37 -2.64
C GLY A 274 11.51 -12.79 -2.95
N GLY A 275 10.57 -13.30 -2.15
CA GLY A 275 10.00 -14.63 -2.29
C GLY A 275 10.93 -15.77 -1.86
N THR A 276 12.07 -15.45 -1.25
CA THR A 276 13.04 -16.40 -0.68
C THR A 276 13.67 -15.82 0.58
N ASN A 277 13.97 -16.66 1.57
CA ASN A 277 14.41 -16.25 2.90
C ASN A 277 15.72 -15.43 2.88
N TYR A 278 16.70 -15.80 2.05
CA TYR A 278 18.00 -15.13 1.98
C TYR A 278 17.91 -13.68 1.49
N MET A 279 16.83 -13.33 0.78
CA MET A 279 16.58 -11.96 0.32
C MET A 279 15.91 -11.09 1.38
N VAL A 280 15.24 -11.69 2.37
CA VAL A 280 14.41 -10.95 3.34
C VAL A 280 15.26 -9.95 4.11
N ALA A 281 16.35 -10.40 4.72
CA ALA A 281 17.17 -9.53 5.57
C ALA A 281 17.86 -8.39 4.79
N PRO A 282 18.54 -8.63 3.65
CA PRO A 282 19.09 -7.54 2.85
C PRO A 282 18.05 -6.53 2.37
N LEU A 283 16.88 -6.99 1.90
CA LEU A 283 15.83 -6.10 1.41
C LEU A 283 15.15 -5.32 2.54
N ALA A 284 14.99 -5.93 3.71
CA ALA A 284 14.50 -5.27 4.90
C ALA A 284 15.43 -4.13 5.35
N ARG A 285 16.74 -4.39 5.42
CA ARG A 285 17.76 -3.37 5.74
C ARG A 285 17.73 -2.22 4.73
N ALA A 286 17.67 -2.54 3.44
CA ALA A 286 17.56 -1.54 2.38
C ALA A 286 16.27 -0.71 2.50
N GLY A 287 15.15 -1.36 2.85
CA GLY A 287 13.87 -0.71 3.08
C GLY A 287 13.90 0.29 4.22
N VAL A 288 14.51 -0.07 5.35
CA VAL A 288 14.70 0.87 6.45
C VAL A 288 15.67 1.98 6.06
N ALA A 289 16.80 1.67 5.41
CA ALA A 289 17.77 2.67 4.98
C ALA A 289 17.18 3.72 4.01
N VAL A 290 16.30 3.32 3.08
CA VAL A 290 15.69 4.25 2.11
C VAL A 290 14.61 5.14 2.72
N GLY A 291 14.07 4.77 3.88
CA GLY A 291 13.03 5.57 4.50
C GLY A 291 11.78 4.84 4.93
N ALA A 292 11.66 3.52 4.91
CA ALA A 292 10.40 2.91 5.33
C ALA A 292 10.07 3.26 6.79
N ASP A 293 8.78 3.39 7.06
CA ASP A 293 8.21 3.64 8.40
C ASP A 293 8.00 2.33 9.17
N GLY A 294 8.24 1.20 8.52
CA GLY A 294 8.07 -0.12 9.08
C GLY A 294 8.35 -1.24 8.08
N LEU A 295 8.31 -2.46 8.60
CA LEU A 295 8.51 -3.70 7.86
C LEU A 295 7.39 -4.68 8.18
N MET A 296 7.01 -5.47 7.18
CA MET A 296 6.16 -6.64 7.38
C MET A 296 6.90 -7.93 6.98
N VAL A 297 7.18 -8.79 7.94
CA VAL A 297 8.07 -9.95 7.78
C VAL A 297 7.33 -11.24 8.09
N GLU A 298 7.52 -12.26 7.26
CA GLU A 298 7.03 -13.61 7.51
C GLU A 298 7.99 -14.39 8.41
N VAL A 299 7.45 -14.95 9.49
CA VAL A 299 8.20 -15.75 10.46
C VAL A 299 7.47 -17.07 10.70
N HIS A 300 8.18 -18.18 10.63
CA HIS A 300 7.65 -19.51 10.89
C HIS A 300 8.64 -20.30 11.76
N ASN A 301 8.14 -21.04 12.75
CA ASN A 301 8.98 -21.85 13.62
C ASN A 301 9.65 -23.02 12.87
N GLN A 302 9.02 -23.50 11.80
CA GLN A 302 9.51 -24.59 10.98
C GLN A 302 9.24 -24.37 9.47
N PRO A 303 9.96 -23.45 8.80
CA PRO A 303 9.64 -23.01 7.43
C PRO A 303 9.52 -24.14 6.40
N GLU A 304 10.32 -25.20 6.55
CA GLU A 304 10.33 -26.37 5.65
C GLU A 304 9.03 -27.19 5.68
N SER A 305 8.25 -27.07 6.76
CA SER A 305 6.97 -27.77 6.95
C SER A 305 5.75 -26.84 6.81
N ALA A 306 5.95 -25.57 6.45
CA ALA A 306 4.87 -24.59 6.39
C ALA A 306 3.84 -24.92 5.29
N LEU A 307 2.56 -24.75 5.60
CA LEU A 307 1.43 -24.98 4.69
C LEU A 307 1.25 -23.85 3.66
N SER A 308 1.93 -22.72 3.88
CA SER A 308 1.94 -21.58 2.98
C SER A 308 3.27 -20.84 3.05
N ASP A 309 3.88 -20.56 1.89
CA ASP A 309 4.93 -19.55 1.74
C ASP A 309 6.17 -19.79 2.63
N GLY A 310 6.51 -21.06 2.91
CA GLY A 310 7.66 -21.44 3.74
C GLY A 310 9.02 -20.97 3.19
N ALA A 311 9.17 -20.87 1.86
CA ALA A 311 10.44 -20.51 1.22
C ALA A 311 10.95 -19.10 1.59
N GLN A 312 10.06 -18.17 1.93
CA GLN A 312 10.40 -16.80 2.33
C GLN A 312 10.32 -16.55 3.84
N ALA A 313 9.79 -17.50 4.62
CA ALA A 313 9.63 -17.32 6.05
C ALA A 313 10.97 -17.43 6.75
N LEU A 314 11.25 -16.50 7.65
CA LEU A 314 12.40 -16.59 8.55
C LEU A 314 12.08 -17.50 9.73
N THR A 315 13.10 -18.18 10.23
CA THR A 315 13.06 -18.80 11.57
C THR A 315 13.04 -17.72 12.65
N PRO A 316 12.60 -18.03 13.89
CA PRO A 316 12.66 -17.08 15.00
C PRO A 316 14.07 -16.52 15.26
N ALA A 317 15.11 -17.33 15.06
CA ALA A 317 16.50 -16.91 15.25
C ALA A 317 16.95 -15.90 14.17
N GLU A 318 16.66 -16.19 12.90
CA GLU A 318 16.94 -15.27 11.79
C GLU A 318 16.15 -13.97 11.92
N TYR A 319 14.88 -14.06 12.35
CA TYR A 319 14.05 -12.90 12.66
C TYR A 319 14.66 -12.04 13.78
N ALA A 320 15.06 -12.64 14.90
CA ALA A 320 15.67 -11.90 16.01
C ALA A 320 16.95 -11.18 15.58
N GLN A 321 17.77 -11.83 14.72
CA GLN A 321 18.95 -11.20 14.15
C GLN A 321 18.58 -10.03 13.23
N LEU A 322 17.58 -10.21 12.35
CA LEU A 322 17.09 -9.16 11.48
C LEU A 322 16.63 -7.92 12.27
N ILE A 323 15.86 -8.12 13.36
CA ILE A 323 15.35 -7.00 14.15
C ILE A 323 16.46 -6.13 14.72
N LYS A 324 17.53 -6.74 15.25
CA LYS A 324 18.70 -6.00 15.76
C LYS A 324 19.33 -5.13 14.66
N GLU A 325 19.50 -5.69 13.47
CA GLU A 325 20.13 -4.99 12.35
C GLU A 325 19.28 -3.81 11.84
N VAL A 326 17.98 -4.00 11.68
CA VAL A 326 17.10 -2.94 11.16
C VAL A 326 16.85 -1.84 12.19
N GLN A 327 16.83 -2.17 13.48
CA GLN A 327 16.78 -1.18 14.56
C GLN A 327 18.02 -0.29 14.54
N ALA A 328 19.22 -0.87 14.45
CA ALA A 328 20.47 -0.10 14.37
C ALA A 328 20.49 0.83 13.14
N ILE A 329 20.00 0.37 11.99
CA ILE A 329 19.88 1.22 10.78
C ILE A 329 18.87 2.34 10.99
N HIS A 330 17.73 2.05 11.63
CA HIS A 330 16.72 3.06 11.93
C HIS A 330 17.24 4.15 12.87
N GLU A 331 17.95 3.77 13.93
CA GLU A 331 18.57 4.70 14.88
C GLU A 331 19.52 5.67 14.19
N LEU A 332 20.35 5.19 13.26
CA LEU A 332 21.24 6.04 12.45
C LEU A 332 20.48 7.05 11.57
N ARG A 333 19.24 6.74 11.17
CA ARG A 333 18.40 7.64 10.36
C ARG A 333 17.68 8.70 11.18
N VAL A 334 17.31 8.39 12.43
CA VAL A 334 16.50 9.29 13.28
C VAL A 334 17.33 10.08 14.28
N SER A 335 18.58 9.69 14.53
CA SER A 335 19.50 10.46 15.34
C SER A 335 19.88 11.77 14.62
N PRO A 336 19.78 12.94 15.27
CA PRO A 336 20.31 14.17 14.71
C PRO A 336 21.83 14.03 14.56
N ALA A 337 22.33 14.35 13.36
CA ALA A 337 23.76 14.42 13.05
C ALA A 337 24.47 15.52 13.86
#